data_AF-A0A8J5ZKU8-F1
#
_entry.id   AF-A0A8J5ZKU8-F1
#
_cell.length_a   1.000
_cell.length_b   1.000
_cell.length_c   1.000
_cell.angle_alpha   90.00
_cell.angle_beta   90.00
_cell.angle_gamma   90.00
#
_symmetry.space_group_name_H-M   'P 1'
#
loop_
_entity.id
_entity.type
_entity.pdbx_description
1 polymer ?
#
loop_
_entity_poly.entity_id
_entity_poly.type
_entity_poly.pdbx_seq_one_letter_code
_entity_poly.pdbx_strand_id
1 'polypeptide(L)'
;CGCETLPPAHTHPDPVLPPQVIKLAFEEFDLERGYDTLTVGDGGQDGDQKTVLYILTGTSVPDLIVSTNHQMWLLFQTDSSGSSLGFKASYEEIEQGSCGDPGIPAYGRREGSRFRHGDTLKFDCQPAFELVGQKAITCQKNNQWSAKKPGCVC
;
A
#
# COMPACT_ATOMS: atom_id res chain seq x y z
N CYS A 1 -61.04 5.73 -15.04
CA CYS A 1 -60.06 5.20 -14.09
C CYS A 1 -59.39 3.97 -14.69
N GLY A 2 -58.14 4.09 -15.11
CA GLY A 2 -57.30 2.94 -15.44
C GLY A 2 -55.89 3.28 -14.95
N CYS A 3 -55.42 2.60 -13.91
CA CYS A 3 -54.02 2.68 -13.52
C CYS A 3 -53.25 1.72 -14.41
N GLU A 4 -52.48 2.23 -15.36
CA GLU A 4 -51.46 1.43 -16.03
C GLU A 4 -50.36 1.13 -15.01
N THR A 5 -50.19 -0.15 -14.71
CA THR A 5 -49.15 -0.67 -13.83
C THR A 5 -47.78 -0.45 -14.49
N LEU A 6 -46.92 0.34 -13.85
CA LEU A 6 -45.49 0.44 -14.19
C LEU A 6 -44.86 -0.97 -14.21
N PRO A 7 -43.99 -1.29 -15.19
CA PRO A 7 -43.27 -2.55 -15.17
C PRO A 7 -42.37 -2.63 -13.93
N PRO A 8 -42.11 -3.84 -13.40
CA PRO A 8 -41.23 -4.01 -12.25
C PRO A 8 -39.82 -3.51 -12.62
N ALA A 9 -39.21 -2.73 -11.72
CA ALA A 9 -37.83 -2.33 -11.84
C ALA A 9 -36.97 -3.60 -11.94
N HIS A 10 -36.34 -3.80 -13.10
CA HIS A 10 -35.29 -4.80 -13.24
C HIS A 10 -34.16 -4.38 -12.28
N THR A 11 -34.02 -5.11 -11.18
CA THR A 11 -32.84 -5.06 -10.32
C THR A 11 -31.67 -5.59 -11.14
N HIS A 12 -31.03 -4.69 -11.88
CA HIS A 12 -29.68 -4.92 -12.35
C HIS A 12 -28.84 -5.16 -11.08
N PRO A 13 -28.14 -6.30 -10.93
CA PRO A 13 -27.21 -6.43 -9.83
C PRO A 13 -26.19 -5.30 -9.99
N ASP A 14 -26.02 -4.49 -8.93
CA ASP A 14 -24.91 -3.54 -8.86
C ASP A 14 -23.61 -4.32 -9.14
N PRO A 15 -22.68 -3.77 -9.92
CA PRO A 15 -21.39 -4.42 -10.11
C PRO A 15 -20.74 -4.61 -8.74
N VAL A 16 -20.58 -5.86 -8.32
CA VAL A 16 -19.86 -6.21 -7.10
C VAL A 16 -18.43 -5.70 -7.25
N LEU A 17 -18.09 -4.64 -6.52
CA LEU A 17 -16.73 -4.11 -6.52
C LEU A 17 -15.77 -5.21 -6.04
N PRO A 18 -14.59 -5.35 -6.66
CA PRO A 18 -13.61 -6.32 -6.20
C PRO A 18 -13.23 -6.01 -4.74
N PRO A 19 -12.89 -7.04 -3.93
CA PRO A 19 -12.38 -6.81 -2.59
C PRO A 19 -11.15 -5.91 -2.66
N GLN A 20 -11.01 -5.01 -1.69
CA GLN A 20 -9.95 -4.01 -1.65
C GLN A 20 -9.04 -4.21 -0.45
N VAL A 21 -7.79 -3.73 -0.56
CA VAL A 21 -6.80 -3.68 0.51
C VAL A 21 -6.16 -2.30 0.57
N ILE A 22 -5.53 -1.99 1.70
CA ILE A 22 -4.91 -0.70 1.99
C ILE A 22 -3.39 -0.86 1.97
N LYS A 23 -2.74 -0.07 1.13
CA LYS A 23 -1.30 0.17 1.12
C LYS A 23 -0.99 1.33 2.04
N LEU A 24 -0.05 1.16 2.96
CA LEU A 24 0.47 2.19 3.86
C LEU A 24 1.97 2.38 3.63
N ALA A 25 2.35 3.58 3.23
CA ALA A 25 3.74 3.97 2.98
C ALA A 25 4.15 5.13 3.89
N PHE A 26 5.37 5.09 4.39
CA PHE A 26 5.94 6.15 5.21
C PHE A 26 6.92 7.00 4.38
N GLU A 27 6.79 8.31 4.47
CA GLU A 27 7.74 9.28 3.91
C GLU A 27 8.80 9.65 4.95
N GLU A 28 8.37 9.78 6.21
CA GLU A 28 9.21 10.15 7.34
C GLU A 28 8.85 9.24 8.52
N PHE A 29 9.86 8.82 9.29
CA PHE A 29 9.68 7.98 10.47
C PHE A 29 10.81 8.20 11.48
N ASP A 30 10.47 8.80 12.61
CA ASP A 30 11.37 9.19 13.68
C ASP A 30 10.64 9.09 15.02
N LEU A 31 10.72 7.92 15.64
CA LEU A 31 10.16 7.61 16.95
C LEU A 31 11.28 7.29 17.95
N GLU A 32 11.05 7.52 19.23
CA GLU A 32 12.01 7.13 20.26
C GLU A 32 12.18 5.60 20.32
N ARG A 33 13.40 5.14 20.03
CA ARG A 33 13.69 3.71 19.89
C ARG A 33 13.47 2.96 21.20
N GLY A 34 12.48 2.07 21.21
CA GLY A 34 12.17 1.19 22.34
C GLY A 34 11.22 1.77 23.37
N TYR A 35 10.75 3.01 23.16
CA TYR A 35 9.84 3.73 24.07
C TYR A 35 8.56 4.13 23.34
N ASP A 36 8.70 4.85 22.23
CA ASP A 36 7.58 5.19 21.36
C ASP A 36 7.34 4.08 20.34
N THR A 37 6.07 3.73 20.14
CA THR A 37 5.67 2.70 19.19
C THR A 37 4.50 3.12 18.32
N LEU A 38 4.58 2.79 17.04
CA LEU A 38 3.46 2.81 16.11
C LEU A 38 3.08 1.37 15.77
N THR A 39 1.91 0.94 16.26
CA THR A 39 1.35 -0.37 15.94
C THR A 39 0.40 -0.24 14.77
N VAL A 40 0.55 -1.12 13.77
CA VAL A 40 -0.27 -1.20 12.56
C VAL A 40 -1.01 -2.52 12.57
N GLY A 41 -2.33 -2.51 12.40
CA GLY A 41 -3.14 -3.72 12.28
C GLY A 41 -4.24 -3.60 11.23
N ASP A 42 -4.81 -4.74 10.81
CA ASP A 42 -5.81 -4.81 9.76
C ASP A 42 -7.14 -5.48 10.15
N GLY A 43 -8.25 -4.82 9.85
CA GLY A 43 -9.58 -5.24 10.29
C GLY A 43 -9.70 -5.39 11.82
N GLY A 44 -10.81 -5.98 12.25
CA GLY A 44 -11.11 -6.16 13.68
C GLY A 44 -11.51 -4.86 14.37
N GLN A 45 -11.33 -4.82 15.69
CA GLN A 45 -11.49 -3.61 16.50
C GLN A 45 -10.13 -2.91 16.62
N ASP A 46 -10.14 -1.57 16.71
CA ASP A 46 -8.94 -0.77 16.91
C ASP A 46 -8.15 -1.28 18.12
N GLY A 47 -6.87 -1.62 17.91
CA GLY A 47 -6.00 -2.13 18.97
C GLY A 47 -6.14 -3.62 19.29
N ASP A 48 -6.90 -4.41 18.51
CA ASP A 48 -6.94 -5.87 18.69
C ASP A 48 -5.58 -6.50 18.37
N GLN A 49 -4.95 -7.08 19.39
CA GLN A 49 -3.61 -7.67 19.26
C GLN A 49 -3.54 -8.85 18.29
N LYS A 50 -4.69 -9.46 17.94
CA LYS A 50 -4.76 -10.55 16.96
C LYS A 50 -4.64 -10.09 15.51
N THR A 51 -4.92 -8.81 15.24
CA THR A 51 -4.86 -8.22 13.89
C THR A 51 -3.64 -7.34 13.68
N VAL A 52 -2.68 -7.38 14.60
CA VAL A 52 -1.42 -6.63 14.48
C VAL A 52 -0.57 -7.20 13.36
N LEU A 53 -0.21 -6.35 12.40
CA LEU A 53 0.71 -6.64 11.32
C LEU A 53 2.15 -6.27 11.70
N TYR A 54 2.34 -5.08 12.27
CA TYR A 54 3.67 -4.55 12.61
C TYR A 54 3.65 -3.71 13.88
N ILE A 55 4.74 -3.76 14.63
CA ILE A 55 5.05 -2.84 15.74
C ILE A 55 6.34 -2.12 15.35
N LEU A 56 6.26 -0.81 15.14
CA LEU A 56 7.33 0.00 14.58
C LEU A 56 7.90 0.96 15.63
N THR A 57 9.22 1.16 15.64
CA THR A 57 9.93 2.07 16.55
C THR A 57 11.27 2.50 15.93
N GLY A 58 11.89 3.54 16.48
CA GLY A 58 13.16 4.10 15.98
C GLY A 58 12.99 4.98 14.76
N THR A 59 14.08 5.15 14.01
CA THR A 59 14.22 6.22 13.00
C THR A 59 14.33 5.71 11.56
N SER A 60 14.15 4.41 11.34
CA SER A 60 14.23 3.79 10.01
C SER A 60 12.85 3.80 9.37
N VAL A 61 12.73 4.43 8.19
CA VAL A 61 11.50 4.41 7.39
C VAL A 61 11.12 2.95 7.06
N PRO A 62 9.95 2.46 7.52
CA PRO A 62 9.51 1.10 7.25
C PRO A 62 9.29 0.82 5.75
N ASP A 63 9.36 -0.46 5.39
CA ASP A 63 8.90 -0.90 4.07
C ASP A 63 7.39 -0.73 3.92
N LEU A 64 6.92 -0.77 2.68
CA LEU A 64 5.49 -0.69 2.36
C LEU A 64 4.72 -1.77 3.13
N ILE A 65 3.70 -1.36 3.89
CA ILE A 65 2.80 -2.28 4.57
C ILE A 65 1.54 -2.40 3.73
N VAL A 66 1.07 -3.62 3.52
CA VAL A 66 -0.19 -3.87 2.82
C VAL A 66 -1.09 -4.71 3.70
N SER A 67 -2.31 -4.24 3.93
CA SER A 67 -3.30 -4.97 4.70
C SER A 67 -3.77 -6.23 3.98
N THR A 68 -4.36 -7.15 4.73
CA THR A 68 -5.09 -8.30 4.21
C THR A 68 -6.60 -8.02 4.07
N ASN A 69 -7.06 -6.88 4.57
CA ASN A 69 -8.47 -6.46 4.62
C ASN A 69 -8.66 -5.00 4.14
N HIS A 70 -9.89 -4.59 3.89
CA HIS A 70 -10.30 -3.23 3.48
C HIS A 70 -10.37 -2.23 4.66
N GLN A 71 -9.89 -2.61 5.85
CA GLN A 71 -9.83 -1.78 7.05
C GLN A 71 -8.44 -1.91 7.67
N MET A 72 -7.89 -0.81 8.14
CA MET A 72 -6.59 -0.73 8.80
C MET A 72 -6.68 0.28 9.93
N TRP A 73 -6.04 -0.02 11.06
CA TRP A 73 -5.95 0.88 12.20
C TRP A 73 -4.48 1.12 12.57
N LEU A 74 -4.24 2.30 13.13
CA LEU A 74 -2.93 2.76 13.59
C LEU A 74 -3.06 3.16 15.05
N LEU A 75 -2.23 2.59 15.91
CA LEU A 75 -2.15 2.92 17.32
C LEU A 75 -0.76 3.47 17.62
N PHE A 76 -0.69 4.78 17.85
CA PHE A 76 0.55 5.45 18.27
C PHE A 76 0.56 5.60 19.79
N GLN A 77 1.60 5.07 20.44
CA GLN A 77 1.80 5.10 21.89
C GLN A 77 3.15 5.72 22.20
N THR A 78 3.15 6.72 23.08
CA THR A 78 4.33 7.46 23.53
C THR A 78 4.45 7.43 25.05
N ASP A 79 5.67 7.52 25.59
CA ASP A 79 5.89 7.52 27.04
C ASP A 79 5.91 8.92 27.70
N SER A 80 5.63 9.98 26.92
CA SER A 80 5.60 11.40 27.32
C SER A 80 6.95 12.02 27.70
N SER A 81 8.06 11.32 27.44
CA SER A 81 9.41 11.87 27.49
C SER A 81 10.07 11.81 26.11
N GLY A 82 11.05 12.68 25.85
CA GLY A 82 11.63 12.82 24.52
C GLY A 82 10.64 13.46 23.51
N SER A 83 11.16 14.19 22.53
CA SER A 83 10.35 14.66 21.41
C SER A 83 11.09 14.33 20.13
N SER A 84 10.57 13.36 19.37
CA SER A 84 11.05 13.04 18.03
C SER A 84 10.18 13.74 16.98
N LEU A 85 10.60 13.73 15.71
CA LEU A 85 9.82 14.37 14.63
C LEU A 85 8.48 13.65 14.34
N GLY A 86 8.34 12.39 14.76
CA GLY A 86 7.14 11.59 14.55
C GLY A 86 7.18 10.85 13.21
N PHE A 87 6.04 10.71 12.56
CA PHE A 87 5.97 10.02 11.28
C PHE A 87 5.02 10.73 10.31
N LYS A 88 5.30 10.56 9.02
CA LYS A 88 4.44 11.00 7.93
C LYS A 88 4.13 9.81 7.05
N ALA A 89 2.85 9.48 6.92
CA ALA A 89 2.39 8.34 6.15
C ALA A 89 1.35 8.75 5.09
N SER A 90 1.31 7.98 4.01
CA SER A 90 0.28 8.03 2.98
C SER A 90 -0.37 6.66 2.84
N TYR A 91 -1.66 6.64 2.49
CA TYR A 91 -2.38 5.40 2.24
C TYR A 91 -3.09 5.41 0.88
N GLU A 92 -3.25 4.24 0.30
CA GLU A 92 -3.92 4.02 -0.98
C GLU A 92 -4.75 2.74 -0.90
N GLU A 93 -5.99 2.79 -1.38
CA GLU A 93 -6.83 1.60 -1.54
C GLU A 93 -6.59 0.99 -2.93
N ILE A 94 -6.33 -0.32 -2.98
CA ILE A 94 -6.11 -1.06 -4.22
C ILE A 94 -6.96 -2.32 -4.28
N GLU A 95 -7.27 -2.78 -5.50
CA GLU A 95 -7.94 -4.06 -5.70
C GLU A 95 -7.09 -5.22 -5.14
N GLN A 96 -7.70 -6.08 -4.35
CA GLN A 96 -7.09 -7.34 -3.92
C GLN A 96 -6.82 -8.20 -5.15
N GLY A 97 -5.60 -8.75 -5.26
CA GLY A 97 -5.15 -9.37 -6.51
C GLY A 97 -4.26 -8.46 -7.36
N SER A 98 -4.05 -7.21 -6.95
CA SER A 98 -3.18 -6.23 -7.58
C SER A 98 -2.10 -5.76 -6.60
N CYS A 99 -1.03 -5.14 -7.13
CA CYS A 99 0.02 -4.50 -6.32
C CYS A 99 0.00 -2.96 -6.42
N GLY A 100 -0.96 -2.42 -7.18
CA GLY A 100 -1.02 -1.00 -7.53
C GLY A 100 0.10 -0.58 -8.49
N ASP A 101 -0.02 0.62 -9.06
CA ASP A 101 0.99 1.15 -9.98
C ASP A 101 2.21 1.67 -9.19
N PRO A 102 3.43 1.09 -9.36
CA PRO A 102 4.64 1.60 -8.70
C PRO A 102 5.14 2.93 -9.29
N GLY A 103 4.60 3.33 -10.45
CA GLY A 103 5.00 4.44 -11.29
C GLY A 103 6.18 4.12 -12.20
N ILE A 104 6.70 5.16 -12.83
CA ILE A 104 7.91 5.13 -13.67
C ILE A 104 9.03 5.87 -12.91
N PRO A 105 10.27 5.37 -12.88
CA PRO A 105 11.38 6.10 -12.29
C PRO A 105 11.69 7.38 -13.08
N ALA A 106 12.09 8.44 -12.39
CA ALA A 106 12.60 9.65 -13.03
C ALA A 106 13.83 9.28 -13.88
N TYR A 107 13.95 9.84 -15.09
CA TYR A 107 15.01 9.53 -16.06
C TYR A 107 15.08 8.04 -16.47
N GLY A 108 13.99 7.30 -16.30
CA GLY A 108 13.88 5.91 -16.73
C GLY A 108 12.60 5.61 -17.47
N ARG A 109 12.45 4.34 -17.82
CA ARG A 109 11.28 3.79 -18.52
C ARG A 109 10.86 2.48 -17.86
N ARG A 110 9.58 2.16 -18.01
CA ARG A 110 8.99 0.90 -17.59
C ARG A 110 8.41 0.15 -18.78
N GLU A 111 8.67 -1.14 -18.85
CA GLU A 111 7.97 -2.08 -19.72
C GLU A 111 6.92 -2.85 -18.91
N GLY A 112 5.70 -2.94 -19.46
CA GLY A 112 4.55 -3.55 -18.80
C GLY A 112 3.58 -2.51 -18.21
N SER A 113 2.29 -2.86 -18.21
CA SER A 113 1.18 -1.99 -17.81
C SER A 113 0.10 -2.70 -17.00
N ARG A 114 0.35 -3.94 -16.59
CA ARG A 114 -0.55 -4.71 -15.75
C ARG A 114 0.07 -4.91 -14.37
N PHE A 115 -0.78 -4.93 -13.35
CA PHE A 115 -0.38 -4.90 -11.95
C PHE A 115 -0.97 -6.05 -11.15
N ARG A 116 -1.52 -7.07 -11.81
CA ARG A 116 -2.15 -8.21 -11.14
C ARG A 116 -1.10 -9.19 -10.65
N HIS A 117 -1.46 -10.04 -9.70
CA HIS A 117 -0.59 -11.11 -9.20
C HIS A 117 0.05 -11.91 -10.35
N GLY A 118 1.37 -12.06 -10.31
CA GLY A 118 2.17 -12.73 -11.34
C GLY A 118 2.64 -11.82 -12.49
N ASP A 119 2.03 -10.65 -12.69
CA ASP A 119 2.54 -9.69 -13.68
C ASP A 119 3.92 -9.18 -13.27
N THR A 120 4.77 -8.97 -14.27
CA THR A 120 6.15 -8.51 -14.09
C THR A 120 6.38 -7.22 -14.87
N LEU A 121 6.96 -6.24 -14.21
CA LEU A 121 7.37 -4.97 -14.78
C LEU A 121 8.89 -4.96 -14.91
N LYS A 122 9.41 -4.44 -16.03
CA LYS A 122 10.85 -4.25 -16.23
C LYS A 122 11.20 -2.78 -16.32
N PHE A 123 12.36 -2.39 -15.85
CA PHE A 123 12.82 -1.01 -15.86
C PHE A 123 14.17 -0.90 -16.54
N ASP A 124 14.35 0.20 -17.26
CA ASP A 124 15.64 0.64 -17.79
C ASP A 124 15.78 2.15 -17.57
N CYS A 125 17.02 2.63 -17.56
CA CYS A 125 17.32 4.06 -17.49
C CYS A 125 17.61 4.65 -18.87
N GLN A 126 17.42 5.97 -18.99
CA GLN A 126 17.85 6.71 -20.17
C GLN A 126 19.38 6.66 -20.32
N PRO A 127 19.93 6.92 -21.52
CA PRO A 127 21.38 7.04 -21.68
C PRO A 127 21.99 8.05 -20.70
N ALA A 128 23.18 7.75 -20.16
CA ALA A 128 23.87 8.49 -19.10
C ALA A 128 23.30 8.35 -17.67
N PHE A 129 22.36 7.44 -17.44
CA PHE A 129 21.90 7.07 -16.10
C PHE A 129 22.08 5.57 -15.85
N GLU A 130 22.42 5.21 -14.62
CA GLU A 130 22.55 3.83 -14.16
C GLU A 130 21.34 3.43 -13.31
N LEU A 131 20.89 2.18 -13.48
CA LEU A 131 19.77 1.62 -12.73
C LEU A 131 20.22 1.16 -11.35
N VAL A 132 19.59 1.68 -10.31
CA VAL A 132 19.80 1.28 -8.92
C VAL A 132 18.59 0.50 -8.43
N GLY A 133 18.80 -0.77 -8.09
CA GLY A 133 17.76 -1.69 -7.62
C GLY A 133 17.51 -2.85 -8.58
N GLN A 134 16.31 -3.44 -8.51
CA GLN A 134 15.95 -4.59 -9.34
C GLN A 134 15.54 -4.17 -10.74
N LYS A 135 16.12 -4.82 -11.77
CA LYS A 135 15.75 -4.60 -13.18
C LYS A 135 14.30 -5.02 -13.49
N ALA A 136 13.77 -5.96 -12.73
CA ALA A 136 12.40 -6.42 -12.87
C ALA A 136 11.78 -6.66 -11.50
N ILE A 137 10.49 -6.36 -11.37
CA ILE A 137 9.69 -6.64 -10.18
C ILE A 137 8.43 -7.38 -10.58
N THR A 138 8.01 -8.33 -9.74
CA THR A 138 6.83 -9.17 -9.98
C THR A 138 5.80 -8.95 -8.89
N CYS A 139 4.53 -8.81 -9.26
CA CYS A 139 3.45 -8.64 -8.29
C CYS A 139 3.17 -9.96 -7.58
N GLN A 140 3.32 -9.96 -6.25
CA GLN A 140 3.21 -11.14 -5.42
C GLN A 140 1.80 -11.29 -4.82
N LYS A 141 1.50 -12.49 -4.31
CA LYS A 141 0.17 -12.83 -3.77
C LYS A 141 -0.26 -12.01 -2.54
N ASN A 142 0.69 -11.37 -1.87
CA ASN A 142 0.47 -10.47 -0.74
C ASN A 142 0.18 -9.01 -1.17
N ASN A 143 -0.19 -8.79 -2.44
CA ASN A 143 -0.47 -7.46 -3.00
C ASN A 143 0.75 -6.51 -2.94
N GLN A 144 1.96 -7.05 -2.89
CA GLN A 144 3.20 -6.29 -2.92
C GLN A 144 4.06 -6.66 -4.13
N TRP A 145 4.78 -5.68 -4.65
CA TRP A 145 5.84 -5.93 -5.63
C TRP A 145 7.02 -6.62 -4.95
N SER A 146 7.68 -7.54 -5.66
CA SER A 146 8.81 -8.31 -5.15
C SER A 146 10.03 -7.47 -4.72
N ALA A 147 10.08 -6.21 -5.16
CA ALA A 147 11.04 -5.21 -4.69
C ALA A 147 10.45 -3.81 -4.89
N LYS A 148 11.06 -2.81 -4.23
CA LYS A 148 10.75 -1.39 -4.45
C LYS A 148 11.02 -0.99 -5.90
N LYS A 149 10.30 0.02 -6.39
CA LYS A 149 10.59 0.64 -7.69
C LYS A 149 12.08 1.07 -7.72
N PRO A 150 12.86 0.67 -8.75
CA PRO A 150 14.24 1.08 -8.86
C PRO A 150 14.36 2.58 -9.15
N GLY A 151 15.53 3.15 -8.89
CA GLY A 151 15.88 4.52 -9.27
C GLY A 151 16.81 4.55 -10.47
N CYS A 152 16.85 5.68 -11.17
CA CYS A 152 17.89 5.99 -12.15
C CYS A 152 18.71 7.16 -11.61
N VAL A 153 20.02 6.97 -11.50
CA VAL A 153 20.97 7.97 -10.98
C VAL A 153 22.04 8.25 -12.03
N CYS A 154 22.58 9.47 -12.04
CA CYS A 154 23.63 9.90 -12.95
C CYS A 154 25.02 9.41 -12.50
#